data_AF-A0A1S6FNQ3-F1
#
_entry.id   AF-A0A1S6FNQ3-F1
#
_cell.length_a   1.000
_cell.length_b   1.000
_cell.length_c   1.000
_cell.angle_alpha   90.00
_cell.angle_beta   90.00
_cell.angle_gamma   90.00
#
_symmetry.space_group_name_H-M   'P 1'
#
loop_
_entity.id
_entity.type
_entity.pdbx_description
1 polymer ?
#
loop_
_entity_poly.entity_id
_entity_poly.type
_entity_poly.pdbx_seq_one_letter_code
_entity_poly.pdbx_strand_id
1 'polypeptide(L)' 'MTSELIRLRRALDCMPEADRRVFELARFDDLDYRDIASRLGLTVQQVEAHLARAIRHLADYDSAR' A
#
# COMPACT_ATOMS: atom_id res chain seq x y z
N MET A 1 -15.65 10.34 17.15
CA MET A 1 -14.36 10.98 16.80
C MET A 1 -13.26 9.96 16.43
N THR A 2 -13.59 8.74 15.96
CA THR A 2 -12.58 7.70 15.65
C THR A 2 -12.92 6.84 14.41
N SER A 3 -13.97 7.19 13.67
CA SER A 3 -14.52 6.33 12.61
C SER A 3 -13.65 6.24 11.36
N GLU A 4 -12.78 7.22 11.10
CA GLU A 4 -11.87 7.21 9.94
C GLU A 4 -10.63 6.34 10.18
N LEU A 5 -10.05 6.38 11.38
CA LEU A 5 -8.89 5.56 11.74
C LEU A 5 -9.22 4.06 11.70
N ILE A 6 -10.44 3.67 12.10
CA ILE A 6 -10.89 2.27 12.05
C ILE A 6 -11.00 1.78 10.61
N ARG A 7 -11.50 2.63 9.70
CA ARG A 7 -11.64 2.29 8.28
C ARG A 7 -10.28 2.12 7.61
N LEU A 8 -9.38 3.06 7.84
CA LEU A 8 -8.01 2.95 7.34
C LEU A 8 -7.32 1.69 7.88
N ARG A 9 -7.50 1.39 9.17
CA ARG A 9 -6.95 0.18 9.78
C ARG A 9 -7.48 -1.09 9.11
N ARG A 10 -8.79 -1.18 8.84
CA ARG A 10 -9.38 -2.36 8.18
C ARG A 10 -8.96 -2.50 6.72
N ALA A 11 -8.87 -1.39 5.98
CA ALA A 11 -8.37 -1.42 4.62
C ALA A 11 -6.90 -1.85 4.56
N LEU A 12 -6.10 -1.49 5.58
CA LEU A 12 -4.72 -1.98 5.73
C LEU A 12 -4.65 -3.46 6.18
N ASP A 13 -5.63 -3.94 6.96
CA ASP A 13 -5.71 -5.33 7.42
C ASP A 13 -6.14 -6.29 6.29
N CYS A 14 -7.01 -5.84 5.39
CA CYS A 14 -7.42 -6.59 4.20
C CYS A 14 -6.38 -6.55 3.07
N MET A 15 -5.32 -5.74 3.19
CA MET A 15 -4.27 -5.62 2.19
C MET A 15 -3.21 -6.71 2.36
N PRO A 16 -2.73 -7.35 1.28
CA PRO A 16 -1.59 -8.26 1.35
C PRO A 16 -0.36 -7.57 1.92
N GLU A 17 0.40 -8.27 2.78
CA GLU A 17 1.57 -7.68 3.46
C GLU A 17 2.60 -7.08 2.50
N ALA A 18 2.75 -7.66 1.30
CA ALA A 18 3.64 -7.15 0.25
C ALA A 18 3.15 -5.80 -0.31
N ASP A 19 1.86 -5.69 -0.63
CA ASP A 19 1.25 -4.46 -1.15
C ASP A 19 1.34 -3.33 -0.10
N ARG A 20 1.06 -3.69 1.17
CA ARG A 20 1.13 -2.77 2.30
C ARG A 20 2.55 -2.26 2.54
N ARG A 21 3.55 -3.14 2.58
CA ARG A 21 4.95 -2.74 2.80
C ARG A 21 5.44 -1.79 1.71
N VAL A 22 5.11 -2.09 0.45
CA VAL A 22 5.47 -1.23 -0.69
C VAL A 22 4.84 0.16 -0.53
N PHE A 23 3.55 0.22 -0.19
CA PHE A 23 2.86 1.49 0.03
C PHE A 23 3.42 2.26 1.24
N GLU A 24 3.71 1.57 2.35
CA GLU A 24 4.26 2.18 3.54
C GLU A 24 5.67 2.76 3.28
N LEU A 25 6.53 2.02 2.57
CA LEU A 25 7.87 2.49 2.22
C LEU A 25 7.84 3.68 1.26
N ALA A 26 6.92 3.69 0.29
CA ALA A 26 6.77 4.80 -0.64
C ALA A 26 6.15 6.05 -0.01
N ARG A 27 5.25 5.90 0.98
CA ARG A 27 4.51 7.04 1.56
C ARG A 27 5.05 7.56 2.89
N PHE A 28 5.62 6.70 3.73
CA PHE A 28 6.15 7.09 5.04
C PHE A 28 7.66 7.28 5.01
N ASP A 29 8.37 6.43 4.27
CA ASP A 29 9.83 6.46 4.17
C ASP A 29 10.31 7.32 2.99
N ASP A 30 9.39 7.83 2.15
CA ASP A 30 9.65 8.62 0.93
C ASP A 30 10.71 7.98 0.01
N LEU A 31 10.77 6.64 0.00
CA LEU A 31 11.74 5.90 -0.80
C LEU A 31 11.32 5.85 -2.26
N ASP A 32 12.31 6.00 -3.14
CA ASP A 32 12.13 5.75 -4.57
C ASP A 32 11.76 4.29 -4.84
N TYR A 33 10.97 4.06 -5.90
CA TYR A 33 10.54 2.70 -6.28
C TYR A 33 11.71 1.74 -6.52
N ARG A 34 12.87 2.26 -6.92
CA ARG A 34 14.11 1.48 -7.10
C ARG A 34 14.72 1.02 -5.79
N ASP A 35 14.67 1.87 -4.75
CA ASP A 35 15.16 1.52 -3.43
C ASP A 35 14.21 0.54 -2.75
N ILE A 36 12.90 0.72 -2.91
CA ILE A 36 11.88 -0.22 -2.43
C ILE A 36 12.07 -1.59 -3.09
N ALA A 37 12.26 -1.61 -4.42
CA ALA A 37 12.55 -2.81 -5.19
C ALA A 37 13.79 -3.53 -4.64
N SER A 38 14.90 -2.81 -4.46
CA SER A 38 16.14 -3.37 -3.92
C SER A 38 15.98 -3.88 -2.48
N ARG A 39 15.21 -3.16 -1.64
CA ARG A 39 15.02 -3.48 -0.22
C ARG A 39 14.11 -4.69 0.00
N LEU A 40 13.13 -4.90 -0.88
CA LEU A 40 12.21 -6.02 -0.84
C LEU A 40 12.62 -7.20 -1.75
N GLY A 41 13.71 -7.05 -2.52
CA GLY A 41 14.14 -8.05 -3.50
C GLY A 41 13.16 -8.19 -4.68
N LEU A 42 12.43 -7.12 -4.98
CA LEU A 42 11.46 -7.03 -6.06
C LEU A 42 12.05 -6.23 -7.23
N THR A 43 11.39 -6.28 -8.36
CA THR A 43 11.65 -5.37 -9.49
C THR A 43 10.81 -4.09 -9.35
N VAL A 44 11.25 -2.99 -9.97
CA VAL A 44 10.49 -1.73 -9.99
C VAL A 44 9.07 -1.96 -10.53
N GLN A 45 8.92 -2.79 -11.57
CA GLN A 45 7.62 -3.13 -12.12
C GLN A 45 6.71 -3.87 -11.13
N GLN A 46 7.28 -4.76 -10.30
CA GLN A 46 6.53 -5.40 -9.23
C GLN A 46 6.13 -4.37 -8.17
N VAL A 47 7.03 -3.46 -7.79
CA VAL A 47 6.71 -2.35 -6.87
C VAL A 47 5.55 -1.52 -7.40
N GLU A 48 5.56 -1.11 -8.67
CA GLU A 48 4.44 -0.41 -9.30
C GLU A 48 3.14 -1.21 -9.27
N ALA A 49 3.20 -2.51 -9.58
CA ALA A 49 2.04 -3.39 -9.53
C ALA A 49 1.47 -3.51 -8.10
N HIS A 50 2.33 -3.67 -7.10
CA HIS A 50 1.97 -3.70 -5.69
C HIS A 50 1.34 -2.37 -5.24
N LEU A 51 1.92 -1.24 -5.65
CA LEU A 51 1.42 0.10 -5.33
C LEU A 51 0.06 0.36 -5.98
N ALA A 52 -0.11 -0.02 -7.25
CA ALA A 52 -1.38 0.08 -7.96
C ALA A 52 -2.47 -0.78 -7.32
N ARG A 53 -2.13 -2.01 -6.87
CA ARG A 53 -3.04 -2.87 -6.11
C ARG A 53 -3.41 -2.28 -4.77
N ALA A 54 -2.44 -1.74 -4.03
CA ALA A 54 -2.65 -1.08 -2.75
C ALA A 54 -3.61 0.11 -2.87
N ILE A 55 -3.36 1.00 -3.84
CA ILE A 55 -4.22 2.17 -4.10
C ILE A 55 -5.62 1.74 -4.53
N ARG A 56 -5.73 0.74 -5.42
CA ARG A 56 -7.03 0.22 -5.86
C ARG A 56 -7.80 -0.41 -4.70
N HIS A 57 -7.12 -1.12 -3.80
CA HIS A 57 -7.74 -1.70 -2.62
C HIS A 57 -8.27 -0.62 -1.67
N LEU A 58 -7.51 0.45 -1.45
CA LEU A 58 -7.96 1.61 -0.66
C LEU A 58 -9.16 2.31 -1.30
N ALA A 59 -9.14 2.50 -2.63
CA ALA A 59 -10.22 3.12 -3.37
C ALA A 59 -11.50 2.26 -3.34
N ASP A 60 -11.39 0.95 -3.53
CA ASP A 60 -12.53 0.01 -3.47
C ASP A 60 -13.16 -0.02 -2.07
N TYR A 61 -12.33 0.05 -1.01
CA TYR A 61 -12.80 0.10 0.37
C TYR A 61 -13.57 1.39 0.70
N ASP A 62 -13.22 2.51 0.09
CA ASP A 62 -13.97 3.77 0.19
C ASP A 62 -15.25 3.74 -0.67
N SER A 63 -15.21 3.01 -1.79
CA SER A 63 -16.30 2.91 -2.78
C SER A 63 -17.42 1.94 -2.38
N ALA A 64 -17.18 0.99 -1.47
CA ALA A 64 -18.16 0.00 -0.99
C ALA A 64 -19.27 0.60 -0.08
N ARG A 65 -19.64 1.84 -0.38
CA ARG A 65 -20.69 2.63 0.26
C ARG A 65 -22.06 2.37 -0.36
#